data_AF-A0A9D9JNK2-F1
#
_entry.id   AF-A0A9D9JNK2-F1
#
_cell.length_a   1.000
_cell.length_b   1.000
_cell.length_c   1.000
_cell.angle_alpha   90.00
_cell.angle_beta   90.00
_cell.angle_gamma   90.00
#
_symmetry.space_group_name_H-M   'P 1'
#
loop_
_entity.id
_entity.type
_entity.pdbx_description
1 polymer ?
#
loop_
_entity_poly.entity_id
_entity_poly.type
_entity_poly.pdbx_seq_one_letter_code
_entity_poly.pdbx_strand_id
1 'polypeptide(L)'
;MSGAATERAAQRRVPVERLRRRLDPMTLPFQTTAEVDPVVGTVGQPRALEALEFGLEIASYGYNVYVAGRPGSGRESTVLRLVEQIAAKRATPPDWVYVHNF
;
A
#
# COMPACT_ATOMS: atom_id res chain seq x y z
N MET A 1 -18.62 47.47 -19.89
CA MET A 1 -17.54 46.58 -19.41
C MET A 1 -18.06 45.17 -19.03
N SER A 2 -18.87 44.52 -19.89
CA SER A 2 -19.58 43.26 -19.54
C SER A 2 -19.15 42.03 -20.38
N GLY A 3 -18.37 42.22 -21.47
CA GLY A 3 -18.03 41.13 -22.40
C GLY A 3 -16.93 40.17 -21.93
N ALA A 4 -15.96 40.66 -21.14
CA ALA A 4 -14.74 39.90 -20.84
C ALA A 4 -14.92 38.74 -19.83
N ALA A 5 -15.96 38.78 -18.98
CA ALA A 5 -16.23 37.72 -18.00
C ALA A 5 -16.84 36.47 -18.65
N THR A 6 -17.75 36.67 -19.61
CA THR A 6 -18.48 35.59 -20.31
C THR A 6 -17.57 34.82 -21.26
N GLU A 7 -16.62 35.50 -21.90
CA GLU A 7 -15.63 34.91 -22.82
C GLU A 7 -14.64 33.99 -22.09
N ARG A 8 -14.21 34.38 -20.87
CA ARG A 8 -13.38 33.52 -20.00
C ARG A 8 -14.13 32.29 -19.49
N ALA A 9 -15.44 32.42 -19.25
CA ALA A 9 -16.28 31.29 -18.84
C ALA A 9 -16.46 30.30 -20.00
N ALA A 10 -16.67 30.78 -21.23
CA ALA A 10 -16.75 29.93 -22.42
C ALA A 10 -15.44 29.19 -22.70
N GLN A 11 -14.29 29.86 -22.53
CA GLN A 11 -12.97 29.27 -22.75
C GLN A 11 -12.57 28.20 -21.72
N ARG A 12 -13.23 28.18 -20.55
CA ARG A 12 -12.99 27.21 -19.46
C ARG A 12 -14.09 26.14 -19.35
N ARG A 13 -15.05 26.10 -20.27
CA ARG A 13 -16.07 25.04 -20.30
C ARG A 13 -15.42 23.69 -20.57
N VAL A 14 -15.61 22.76 -19.65
CA VAL A 14 -15.24 21.36 -19.85
C VAL A 14 -16.44 20.63 -20.45
N PRO A 15 -16.29 19.98 -21.61
CA PRO A 15 -17.35 19.15 -22.20
C PRO A 15 -17.80 18.05 -21.22
N VAL A 16 -19.08 17.67 -21.25
CA VAL A 16 -19.69 16.69 -20.32
C VAL A 16 -18.93 15.37 -20.33
N GLU A 17 -18.39 14.99 -21.47
CA GLU A 17 -17.65 13.75 -21.72
C GLU A 17 -16.30 13.73 -20.97
N ARG A 18 -15.74 14.90 -20.64
CA ARG A 18 -14.48 15.07 -19.91
C ARG A 18 -14.66 15.32 -18.42
N LEU A 19 -15.90 15.33 -17.91
CA LEU A 19 -16.17 15.52 -16.49
C LEU A 19 -15.82 14.30 -15.64
N ARG A 20 -15.69 13.12 -16.25
CA ARG A 20 -15.27 11.89 -15.55
C ARG A 20 -14.45 10.99 -16.47
N ARG A 21 -13.56 10.21 -15.86
CA ARG A 21 -12.94 9.08 -16.55
C ARG A 21 -14.00 8.02 -16.82
N ARG A 22 -14.02 7.47 -18.04
CA ARG A 22 -14.82 6.31 -18.41
C ARG A 22 -13.88 5.17 -18.80
N LEU A 23 -14.22 3.98 -18.35
CA LEU A 23 -13.59 2.72 -18.77
C LEU A 23 -14.69 1.93 -19.46
N ASP A 24 -14.41 1.40 -20.64
CA ASP A 24 -15.30 0.45 -21.30
C ASP A 24 -15.11 -0.93 -20.64
N PRO A 25 -16.14 -1.50 -20.00
CA PRO A 25 -16.04 -2.81 -19.35
C PRO A 25 -15.61 -3.94 -20.30
N MET A 26 -15.93 -3.81 -21.60
CA MET A 26 -15.55 -4.81 -22.62
C MET A 26 -14.04 -4.85 -22.88
N THR A 27 -13.28 -3.86 -22.39
CA THR A 27 -11.81 -3.84 -22.47
C THR A 27 -11.12 -4.63 -21.36
N LEU A 28 -11.87 -5.07 -20.33
CA LEU A 28 -11.32 -5.86 -19.23
C LEU A 28 -11.22 -7.34 -19.63
N PRO A 29 -10.12 -8.04 -19.31
CA PRO A 29 -9.91 -9.43 -19.71
C PRO A 29 -10.64 -10.45 -18.81
N PHE A 30 -11.69 -10.06 -18.09
CA PHE A 30 -12.43 -10.90 -17.14
C PHE A 30 -13.90 -10.47 -17.08
N GLN A 31 -14.80 -11.40 -16.72
CA GLN A 31 -16.24 -11.09 -16.58
C GLN A 31 -16.60 -10.66 -15.16
N THR A 32 -16.01 -11.30 -14.16
CA THR A 32 -16.26 -11.05 -12.74
C THR A 32 -14.94 -10.87 -11.99
N THR A 33 -14.97 -10.12 -10.88
CA THR A 33 -13.78 -9.93 -10.04
C THR A 33 -13.34 -11.21 -9.32
N ALA A 34 -14.16 -12.26 -9.33
CA ALA A 34 -13.78 -13.58 -8.80
C ALA A 34 -12.75 -14.29 -9.68
N GLU A 35 -12.63 -13.91 -10.96
CA GLU A 35 -11.62 -14.41 -11.90
C GLU A 35 -10.28 -13.70 -11.78
N VAL A 36 -10.20 -12.63 -10.97
CA VAL A 36 -9.00 -11.82 -10.83
C VAL A 36 -8.22 -12.30 -9.61
N ASP A 37 -6.98 -12.70 -9.83
CA ASP A 37 -6.07 -13.05 -8.74
C ASP A 37 -5.90 -11.86 -7.78
N PRO A 38 -6.04 -12.07 -6.46
CA PRO A 38 -5.81 -11.03 -5.48
C PRO A 38 -4.41 -10.46 -5.63
N VAL A 39 -4.30 -9.13 -5.55
CA VAL A 39 -2.99 -8.49 -5.55
C VAL A 39 -2.22 -8.93 -4.30
N VAL A 40 -1.08 -9.56 -4.52
CA VAL A 40 -0.19 -9.94 -3.43
C VAL A 40 0.60 -8.71 -2.99
N GLY A 41 0.28 -8.22 -1.80
CA GLY A 41 0.98 -7.12 -1.15
C GLY A 41 0.31 -5.76 -1.28
N THR A 42 1.11 -4.71 -1.14
CA THR A 42 0.61 -3.35 -0.88
C THR A 42 0.66 -2.52 -2.15
N VAL A 43 -0.51 -2.13 -2.65
CA VAL A 43 -0.61 -1.34 -3.88
C VAL A 43 -0.04 0.06 -3.67
N GLY A 44 0.84 0.49 -4.57
CA GLY A 44 1.33 1.87 -4.65
C GLY A 44 2.31 2.30 -3.55
N GLN A 45 2.94 1.35 -2.83
CA GLN A 45 3.89 1.66 -1.75
C GLN A 45 5.26 0.94 -1.89
N PRO A 46 5.92 0.98 -3.07
CA PRO A 46 7.18 0.25 -3.28
C PRO A 46 8.29 0.68 -2.30
N ARG A 47 8.46 1.99 -2.11
CA ARG A 47 9.44 2.54 -1.15
C ARG A 47 9.22 2.06 0.29
N ALA A 48 7.96 1.89 0.70
CA ALA A 48 7.66 1.45 2.06
C ALA A 48 8.01 -0.03 2.24
N LEU A 49 7.77 -0.85 1.21
CA LEU A 49 8.14 -2.27 1.21
C LEU A 49 9.66 -2.45 1.25
N GLU A 50 10.40 -1.74 0.39
CA GLU A 50 11.87 -1.77 0.38
C GLU A 50 12.48 -1.37 1.73
N ALA A 51 11.95 -0.31 2.36
CA ALA A 51 12.43 0.15 3.66
C ALA A 51 12.13 -0.87 4.78
N LEU A 52 10.99 -1.56 4.71
CA LEU A 52 10.65 -2.61 5.66
C LEU A 52 11.53 -3.84 5.47
N GLU A 53 11.75 -4.29 4.24
CA GLU A 53 12.64 -5.41 3.92
C GLU A 53 14.05 -5.15 4.45
N PHE A 54 14.62 -3.99 4.08
CA PHE A 54 15.93 -3.56 4.57
C PHE A 54 15.99 -3.50 6.10
N GLY A 55 15.01 -2.85 6.74
CA GLY A 55 14.99 -2.69 8.19
C GLY A 55 14.87 -4.03 8.94
N LEU A 56 14.13 -5.00 8.39
CA LEU A 56 13.95 -6.32 9.00
C LEU A 56 15.16 -7.24 8.78
N GLU A 57 15.99 -7.00 7.78
CA GLU A 57 17.24 -7.74 7.53
C GLU A 57 18.41 -7.35 8.46
N ILE A 58 18.35 -6.17 9.10
CA ILE A 58 19.39 -5.72 10.02
C ILE A 58 19.42 -6.60 11.28
N ALA A 59 20.41 -7.48 11.38
CA ALA A 59 20.66 -8.33 12.55
C ALA A 59 21.53 -7.61 13.60
N SER A 60 21.08 -6.46 14.09
CA SER A 60 21.80 -5.67 15.09
C SER A 60 20.88 -5.24 16.24
N TYR A 61 21.38 -5.37 17.46
CA TYR A 61 20.65 -5.00 18.66
C TYR A 61 20.38 -3.49 18.69
N GLY A 62 19.16 -3.10 19.09
CA GLY A 62 18.75 -1.70 19.20
C GLY A 62 18.18 -1.07 17.93
N TYR A 63 18.16 -1.79 16.80
CA TYR A 63 17.49 -1.34 15.58
C TYR A 63 16.00 -1.66 15.63
N ASN A 64 15.18 -0.64 15.40
CA ASN A 64 13.73 -0.73 15.39
C ASN A 64 13.17 -0.05 14.14
N VAL A 65 12.07 -0.57 13.61
CA VAL A 65 11.37 0.03 12.47
C VAL A 65 10.09 0.69 12.93
N TYR A 66 9.86 1.92 12.49
CA TYR A 66 8.62 2.66 12.73
C TYR A 66 7.86 2.89 11.41
N VAL A 67 6.54 2.67 11.43
CA VAL A 67 5.71 2.72 10.22
C VAL A 67 4.57 3.73 10.40
N ALA A 68 4.52 4.73 9.53
CA ALA A 68 3.54 5.82 9.56
C ALA A 68 2.70 5.90 8.28
N GLY A 69 1.49 6.45 8.40
CA GLY A 69 0.61 6.72 7.26
C GLY A 69 -0.82 7.07 7.68
N ARG A 70 -1.70 7.24 6.69
CA ARG A 70 -3.13 7.55 6.92
C ARG A 70 -3.91 6.33 7.42
N PRO A 71 -4.89 6.47 8.33
CA PRO A 71 -5.79 5.37 8.67
C PRO A 71 -6.38 4.68 7.42
N GLY A 72 -6.52 3.36 7.45
CA GLY A 72 -7.03 2.58 6.32
C GLY A 72 -6.04 2.31 5.18
N SER A 73 -4.76 2.68 5.30
CA SER A 73 -3.72 2.40 4.28
C SER A 73 -3.15 0.98 4.31
N GLY A 74 -3.68 0.09 5.16
CA GLY A 74 -3.22 -1.30 5.26
C GLY A 74 -1.80 -1.47 5.82
N ARG A 75 -1.29 -0.51 6.62
CA ARG A 75 0.07 -0.57 7.19
C ARG A 75 0.31 -1.83 8.01
N GLU A 76 -0.60 -2.12 8.94
CA GLU A 76 -0.48 -3.25 9.86
C GLU A 76 -0.50 -4.58 9.10
N SER A 77 -1.49 -4.79 8.22
CA SER A 77 -1.58 -6.00 7.41
C SER A 77 -0.37 -6.19 6.50
N THR A 78 0.19 -5.09 5.97
CA THR A 78 1.44 -5.12 5.19
C THR A 78 2.63 -5.57 6.04
N VAL A 79 2.80 -4.97 7.21
CA VAL A 79 3.93 -5.26 8.12
C VAL A 79 3.86 -6.70 8.61
N LEU A 80 2.70 -7.15 9.11
CA LEU A 80 2.53 -8.51 9.61
C LEU A 80 2.84 -9.55 8.54
N ARG A 81 2.28 -9.40 7.33
CA ARG A 81 2.53 -10.30 6.20
C ARG A 81 4.03 -10.40 5.88
N LEU A 82 4.75 -9.28 5.86
CA LEU A 82 6.17 -9.29 5.55
C LEU A 82 7.00 -9.92 6.67
N VAL A 83 6.68 -9.61 7.94
CA VAL A 83 7.34 -10.20 9.11
C VAL A 83 7.14 -11.71 9.12
N GLU A 84 5.93 -12.21 8.86
CA GLU A 84 5.63 -13.64 8.74
C GLU A 84 6.46 -14.31 7.64
N GLN A 85 6.53 -13.70 6.46
CA GLN A 85 7.32 -14.20 5.32
C GLN A 85 8.82 -14.28 5.64
N ILE A 86 9.36 -13.32 6.38
CA ILE A 86 10.78 -13.30 6.78
C ILE A 86 11.03 -14.29 7.92
N ALA A 87 10.16 -14.34 8.92
CA ALA A 87 10.27 -15.23 10.08
C ALA A 87 10.23 -16.71 9.66
N ALA A 88 9.38 -17.07 8.68
CA ALA A 88 9.30 -18.42 8.13
C ALA A 88 10.62 -18.93 7.51
N LYS A 89 11.56 -18.03 7.19
CA LYS A 89 12.88 -18.35 6.62
C LYS A 89 14.00 -18.33 7.67
N ARG A 90 13.70 -18.02 8.93
CA ARG A 90 14.67 -17.93 10.03
C ARG A 90 14.58 -19.13 10.94
N ALA A 91 15.65 -19.38 11.70
CA ALA A 91 15.66 -20.44 12.70
C ALA A 91 14.60 -20.15 13.78
N THR A 92 14.00 -21.22 14.31
CA THR A 92 13.10 -21.13 15.46
C THR A 92 13.82 -20.44 16.62
N PRO A 93 13.23 -19.39 17.22
CA PRO A 93 13.83 -18.71 18.36
C PRO A 93 13.97 -19.65 19.57
N PRO A 94 14.97 -19.43 20.44
CA PRO A 94 15.14 -20.24 21.65
C PRO A 94 14.00 -19.99 22.65
N ASP A 95 13.72 -21.01 23.47
CA ASP A 95 12.78 -20.89 24.58
C ASP A 95 13.30 -19.90 25.64
N TRP A 96 12.39 -19.11 26.19
CA TRP A 96 12.67 -18.21 27.31
C TRP A 96 12.04 -18.78 28.58
N VAL A 97 12.90 -19.14 29.55
CA VAL A 97 12.46 -19.70 30.83
C VAL A 97 12.99 -18.86 31.99
N TYR A 98 12.13 -18.62 32.98
CA TYR A 98 12.56 -18.05 34.26
C TYR A 98 12.95 -19.18 35.20
N VAL A 99 14.18 -19.13 35.71
CA VAL A 99 14.68 -20.08 36.70
C VAL A 99 14.81 -19.37 38.03
N HIS A 100 14.24 -19.96 39.08
CA HIS A 100 14.42 -19.49 40.44
C HIS A 100 15.86 -19.79 40.89
N ASN A 101 16.65 -18.75 41.13
CA ASN A 101 18.04 -18.86 41.58
C ASN A 101 18.10 -18.64 43.10
N PHE A 102 18.10 -19.74 43.86
CA PHE A 102 18.08 -19.77 45.33
C PHE A 102 19.48 -19.69 45.95
#